data_AF-A0A284RHS3-F1
#
_entry.id   AF-A0A284RHS3-F1
#
_cell.length_a   1.000
_cell.length_b   1.000
_cell.length_c   1.000
_cell.angle_alpha   90.00
_cell.angle_beta   90.00
_cell.angle_gamma   90.00
#
_symmetry.space_group_name_H-M   'P 1'
#
loop_
_entity.id
_entity.type
_entity.pdbx_description
1 polymer ?
#
loop_
_entity_poly.entity_id
_entity_poly.type
_entity_poly.pdbx_seq_one_letter_code
_entity_poly.pdbx_strand_id
1 'polypeptide(L)'
;MAYVGLHEETWKRMHTLEELVGPQYSFTHYGWSGSVAMPITNKHGTIIAVLTGHPEDPNWDRVHKEVADHLETTCHAFTLTKKQRTH
;
A
#
# COMPACT_ATOMS: atom_id res chain seq x y z
N MET A 1 1.32 1.94 18.10
CA MET A 1 0.54 1.97 16.84
C MET A 1 0.45 0.54 16.34
N ALA A 2 -0.77 0.01 16.13
CA ALA A 2 -1.02 -1.41 15.87
C ALA A 2 -1.56 -1.63 14.45
N TYR A 3 -1.22 -2.76 13.83
CA TYR A 3 -1.66 -3.15 12.48
C TYR A 3 -2.88 -4.09 12.56
N VAL A 4 -3.90 -3.86 11.73
CA VAL A 4 -5.10 -4.72 11.61
C VAL A 4 -5.23 -5.21 10.16
N GLY A 5 -4.99 -6.50 9.94
CA GLY A 5 -5.26 -7.20 8.67
C GLY A 5 -6.61 -7.92 8.69
N LEU A 6 -7.22 -8.03 7.50
CA LEU A 6 -8.54 -8.63 7.23
C LEU A 6 -8.69 -10.07 7.75
N HIS A 7 -9.95 -10.42 8.02
CA HIS A 7 -10.39 -11.42 8.99
C HIS A 7 -10.95 -12.66 8.30
N GLU A 8 -10.20 -13.77 8.37
CA GLU A 8 -10.78 -15.10 8.51
C GLU A 8 -10.38 -15.60 9.91
N GLU A 9 -11.37 -15.99 10.69
CA GLU A 9 -11.27 -16.43 12.07
C GLU A 9 -10.32 -17.63 12.18
N THR A 10 -9.08 -17.41 12.62
CA THR A 10 -8.31 -18.31 13.51
C THR A 10 -6.91 -17.71 13.75
N TRP A 11 -6.36 -17.90 14.97
CA TRP A 11 -4.94 -17.81 15.35
C TRP A 11 -4.14 -16.49 15.17
N LYS A 12 -4.70 -15.31 15.43
CA LYS A 12 -3.90 -14.06 15.44
C LYS A 12 -2.97 -13.98 16.67
N ARG A 13 -1.70 -14.36 16.50
CA ARG A 13 -0.61 -14.02 17.43
C ARG A 13 -0.25 -12.55 17.24
N MET A 14 -0.19 -11.80 18.34
CA MET A 14 0.27 -10.42 18.33
C MET A 14 1.80 -10.41 18.26
N HIS A 15 2.35 -9.69 17.28
CA HIS A 15 3.78 -9.53 17.08
C HIS A 15 4.21 -8.11 17.43
N THR A 16 5.38 -7.95 18.06
CA THR A 16 5.97 -6.62 18.27
C THR A 16 6.73 -6.16 17.02
N LEU A 17 7.00 -4.86 16.93
CA LEU A 17 7.78 -4.34 15.81
C LEU A 17 9.20 -4.94 15.82
N GLU A 18 9.81 -5.10 16.99
CA GLU A 18 11.14 -5.71 17.15
C GLU A 18 11.18 -7.15 16.64
N GLU A 19 10.11 -7.93 16.87
CA GLU A 19 10.01 -9.28 16.30
C GLU A 19 10.00 -9.23 14.77
N LEU A 20 9.20 -8.33 14.19
CA LEU A 20 9.04 -8.22 12.73
C LEU A 20 10.30 -7.74 12.02
N VAL A 21 11.01 -6.75 12.58
CA VAL A 21 12.29 -6.25 12.01
C VAL A 21 13.48 -7.12 12.39
N GLY A 22 13.30 -7.99 13.38
CA GLY A 22 14.31 -8.91 13.87
C GLY A 22 14.64 -10.02 12.86
N PRO A 23 15.64 -10.85 13.18
CA PRO A 23 16.19 -11.86 12.25
C PRO A 23 15.16 -12.92 11.84
N GLN A 24 14.09 -13.09 12.61
CA GLN A 24 13.06 -14.09 12.35
C GLN A 24 12.21 -13.75 11.11
N TYR A 25 11.84 -12.48 10.92
CA TYR A 25 10.96 -12.05 9.83
C TYR A 25 11.65 -11.09 8.86
N SER A 26 12.71 -10.40 9.31
CA SER A 26 13.56 -9.53 8.49
C SER A 26 12.78 -8.46 7.71
N PHE A 27 11.67 -7.97 8.27
CA PHE A 27 10.92 -6.89 7.63
C PHE A 27 11.67 -5.57 7.75
N THR A 28 11.55 -4.75 6.70
CA THR A 28 12.10 -3.40 6.71
C THR A 28 11.05 -2.44 7.25
N HIS A 29 11.36 -1.77 8.35
CA HIS A 29 10.51 -0.71 8.87
C HIS A 29 10.81 0.61 8.19
N TYR A 30 9.78 1.21 7.58
CA TYR A 30 9.85 2.51 6.92
C TYR A 30 9.15 3.55 7.79
N GLY A 31 9.94 4.41 8.45
CA GLY A 31 9.42 5.53 9.23
C GLY A 31 8.93 6.65 8.31
N TRP A 32 7.69 6.57 7.87
CA TRP A 32 7.11 7.56 6.96
C TRP A 32 6.35 8.65 7.72
N SER A 33 6.67 9.93 7.44
CA SER A 33 6.05 11.09 8.07
C SER A 33 4.71 11.49 7.46
N GLY A 34 4.29 10.88 6.37
CA GLY A 34 3.04 11.22 5.67
C GLY A 34 3.12 12.44 4.76
N SER A 35 4.25 13.15 4.69
CA SER A 35 4.39 14.41 3.93
C SER A 35 5.20 14.30 2.65
N VAL A 36 6.25 13.47 2.64
CA VAL A 36 7.13 13.28 1.47
C VAL A 36 6.79 11.96 0.81
N ALA A 37 6.56 11.97 -0.50
CA ALA A 37 6.34 10.74 -1.25
C ALA A 37 7.56 9.81 -1.10
N MET A 38 7.33 8.57 -0.63
CA MET A 38 8.39 7.61 -0.39
C MET A 38 8.14 6.30 -1.16
N PRO A 39 9.03 5.93 -2.09
CA PRO A 39 8.91 4.66 -2.80
C PRO A 39 9.29 3.49 -1.87
N ILE A 40 8.52 2.41 -1.95
CA ILE A 40 8.84 1.11 -1.36
C ILE A 40 9.36 0.22 -2.48
N THR A 41 10.59 -0.27 -2.32
CA THR A 41 11.26 -1.09 -3.32
C THR A 41 11.40 -2.54 -2.88
N ASN A 42 11.33 -3.47 -3.83
CA ASN A 42 11.73 -4.85 -3.59
C ASN A 42 13.26 -4.98 -3.48
N LYS A 43 13.74 -6.20 -3.20
CA LYS A 43 15.18 -6.52 -3.11
C LYS A 43 16.00 -6.25 -4.38
N HIS A 44 15.34 -6.01 -5.51
CA HIS A 44 15.97 -5.67 -6.81
C HIS A 44 15.92 -4.17 -7.12
N GLY A 45 15.43 -3.34 -6.19
CA GLY A 45 15.27 -1.90 -6.39
C GLY A 45 14.05 -1.52 -7.25
N THR A 46 13.18 -2.47 -7.60
CA THR A 46 11.93 -2.16 -8.31
C THR A 46 10.92 -1.56 -7.34
N ILE A 47 10.34 -0.41 -7.70
CA ILE A 47 9.26 0.22 -6.93
C ILE A 47 8.02 -0.68 -6.99
N ILE A 48 7.58 -1.18 -5.85
CA ILE A 48 6.39 -2.03 -5.71
C ILE A 48 5.21 -1.26 -5.10
N ALA A 49 5.47 -0.16 -4.40
CA ALA A 49 4.46 0.76 -3.90
C ALA A 49 5.06 2.15 -3.71
N VAL A 50 4.22 3.19 -3.66
CA VAL A 50 4.64 4.54 -3.30
C VAL A 50 3.74 5.00 -2.16
N LEU A 51 4.35 5.32 -1.02
CA LEU A 51 3.66 6.00 0.08
C LEU A 51 3.54 7.46 -0.32
N THR A 52 2.34 7.89 -0.66
CA THR A 52 2.05 9.28 -1.03
C THR A 52 1.20 9.92 0.06
N GLY A 53 1.65 11.09 0.49
CA GLY A 53 0.97 11.83 1.55
C GLY A 53 -0.35 12.37 1.05
N HIS A 54 -1.20 12.82 1.96
CA HIS A 54 -2.24 13.78 1.59
C HIS A 54 -1.52 15.13 1.40
N PRO A 55 -1.36 15.63 0.17
CA PRO A 55 -0.79 16.96 -0.03
C PRO A 55 -1.69 17.98 0.65
N GLU A 56 -1.10 19.08 1.13
CA GLU A 56 -1.83 20.23 1.66
C GLU A 56 -2.51 21.03 0.52
N ASP A 57 -3.24 20.34 -0.35
CA ASP A 57 -4.08 20.94 -1.39
C ASP A 57 -5.54 20.86 -0.93
N PRO A 58 -6.21 22.00 -0.71
CA PRO A 58 -7.63 22.03 -0.34
C PRO A 58 -8.56 21.33 -1.35
N ASN A 59 -8.10 21.10 -2.58
CA ASN A 59 -8.85 20.40 -3.62
C ASN A 59 -8.48 18.91 -3.74
N TRP A 60 -7.58 18.37 -2.91
CA TRP A 60 -7.08 17.00 -3.04
C TRP A 60 -8.20 15.97 -3.04
N ASP A 61 -9.20 16.12 -2.17
CA ASP A 61 -10.38 15.24 -2.12
C ASP A 61 -11.15 15.24 -3.44
N ARG A 62 -11.27 16.41 -4.09
CA ARG A 62 -11.93 16.53 -5.40
C ARG A 62 -11.13 15.82 -6.49
N VAL A 63 -9.81 16.04 -6.52
CA VAL A 63 -8.91 15.38 -7.48
C VAL A 63 -8.94 13.86 -7.31
N HIS A 64 -8.88 13.36 -6.07
CA HIS A 64 -8.98 11.93 -5.79
C HIS A 64 -10.30 11.33 -6.25
N LYS A 65 -11.41 12.03 -5.98
CA LYS A 65 -12.74 11.58 -6.38
C LYS A 65 -12.89 11.54 -7.89
N GLU A 66 -12.47 12.58 -8.59
CA GLU A 66 -12.52 12.62 -10.06
C GLU A 66 -11.69 11.50 -10.70
N VAL A 67 -10.50 11.22 -10.15
CA VAL A 67 -9.65 10.11 -10.63
C VAL A 67 -10.27 8.75 -10.32
N ALA A 68 -10.86 8.56 -9.13
CA ALA A 68 -11.55 7.33 -8.77
C ALA A 68 -12.77 7.07 -9.66
N ASP A 69 -13.62 8.07 -9.86
CA ASP A 69 -14.80 8.01 -10.73
C ASP A 69 -14.37 7.70 -12.19
N HIS A 70 -13.27 8.29 -12.66
CA HIS A 70 -12.73 8.02 -13.99
C HIS A 70 -12.15 6.61 -14.11
N LEU A 71 -11.46 6.13 -13.08
CA LEU A 71 -10.96 4.75 -13.04
C LEU A 71 -12.12 3.76 -13.03
N GLU A 72 -13.16 3.95 -12.23
CA GLU A 72 -14.33 3.05 -12.20
C GLU A 72 -15.04 3.00 -13.55
N THR A 73 -15.29 4.15 -14.17
CA THR A 73 -15.91 4.22 -15.50
C THR A 73 -15.06 3.56 -16.59
N THR A 74 -13.74 3.66 -16.49
CA THR A 74 -12.80 3.07 -17.47
C THR A 74 -12.42 1.62 -17.15
N CYS A 75 -12.57 1.18 -15.90
CA CYS A 75 -12.20 -0.17 -15.43
C CYS A 75 -13.01 -1.25 -16.16
N HIS A 76 -14.25 -0.95 -16.53
CA HIS A 76 -15.06 -1.83 -17.38
C HIS A 76 -14.45 -2.11 -18.76
N ALA A 77 -13.58 -1.22 -19.27
CA ALA A 77 -12.85 -1.41 -20.52
C ALA A 77 -11.49 -2.11 -20.33
N PHE A 78 -10.93 -2.12 -19.11
CA PHE A 78 -9.65 -2.75 -18.81
C PHE A 78 -9.83 -4.21 -18.40
N THR A 79 -9.90 -5.09 -19.38
CA THR A 79 -9.81 -6.54 -19.11
C THR A 79 -8.34 -6.89 -18.90
N LEU A 80 -7.89 -6.97 -17.65
CA LEU A 80 -6.58 -7.55 -17.33
C LEU A 80 -6.55 -8.99 -17.84
N THR A 81 -5.64 -9.28 -18.78
CA THR A 81 -5.47 -10.63 -19.31
C THR A 81 -5.03 -11.59 -18.20
N LYS A 82 -5.28 -12.89 -18.35
CA LYS A 82 -4.90 -13.91 -17.35
C LYS A 82 -3.42 -13.82 -16.94
N LYS A 83 -2.53 -13.41 -17.85
CA LYS A 83 -1.10 -13.21 -17.56
C LYS A 83 -0.81 -11.98 -16.69
N GLN A 84 -1.66 -10.96 -16.71
CA GLN A 84 -1.50 -9.72 -15.92
C GLN A 84 -2.11 -9.82 -14.52
N ARG A 85 -2.99 -10.80 -14.28
CA ARG A 85 -3.65 -11.02 -12.97
C ARG A 85 -2.83 -11.85 -11.99
N THR A 86 -1.72 -12.43 -12.42
CA THR A 86 -0.88 -13.28 -11.57
C THR A 86 0.38 -12.52 -11.19
N HIS A 87 0.31 -11.71 -10.14
CA HIS A 87 1.46 -11.21 -9.38
C HIS A 87 1.06 -10.86 -7.96
#